data_AF-A0A196PBU5-F1
#
_entry.id   AF-A0A196PBU5-F1
#
_cell.length_a   1.000
_cell.length_b   1.000
_cell.length_c   1.000
_cell.angle_alpha   90.00
_cell.angle_beta   90.00
_cell.angle_gamma   90.00
#
_symmetry.space_group_name_H-M   'P 1'
#
loop_
_entity.id
_entity.type
_entity.pdbx_description
1 polymer ?
#
loop_
_entity_poly.entity_id
_entity_poly.type
_entity_poly.pdbx_seq_one_letter_code
_entity_poly.pdbx_strand_id
1 'polypeptide(L)'
;MEKPSKVDQIHSLCEALFGERHRNYLSVASSFLDISRPNFHDSKTEFLQELTAVEAIISHCDGIFSLLVGQGQDAPETHKLMIDRLVPAINQHVMQSIAFKEISTPNDLAVKNVVETGFHYSSLLVVLHMMEAYRRRLKELKQQEVDFWNVTHRPPKYYARTVALRFARLFAQERRVKPTIGTVSDGSHPSTDYGRALEEVFNILEINANVRTAGEWAIRQLEESDWNPPLNALSGGLFGMGTTKNSTGPTISPVVEALSKA
;
A
#
# COMPACT_ATOMS: atom_id res chain seq x y z
N MET A 1 -28.30 -3.10 -6.39
CA MET A 1 -27.21 -4.09 -6.45
C MET A 1 -25.92 -3.34 -6.21
N GLU A 2 -25.23 -3.62 -5.10
CA GLU A 2 -23.90 -3.05 -4.83
C GLU A 2 -22.90 -3.61 -5.85
N LYS A 3 -22.06 -2.74 -6.42
CA LYS A 3 -20.98 -3.20 -7.30
C LYS A 3 -19.96 -3.98 -6.45
N PRO A 4 -19.56 -5.20 -6.85
CA PRO A 4 -18.55 -5.95 -6.11
C PRO A 4 -17.23 -5.15 -6.04
N SER A 5 -16.49 -5.29 -4.94
CA SER A 5 -15.20 -4.61 -4.79
C SER A 5 -14.25 -4.99 -5.93
N LYS A 6 -13.34 -4.09 -6.33
CA LYS A 6 -12.29 -4.39 -7.33
C LYS A 6 -11.47 -5.62 -6.93
N VAL A 7 -11.28 -5.83 -5.62
CA VAL A 7 -10.60 -7.01 -5.06
C VAL A 7 -11.40 -8.28 -5.35
N ASP A 8 -12.71 -8.26 -5.12
CA ASP A 8 -13.58 -9.42 -5.34
C ASP A 8 -13.65 -9.80 -6.83
N GLN A 9 -13.67 -8.79 -7.72
CA GLN A 9 -13.67 -9.02 -9.17
C GLN A 9 -12.36 -9.70 -9.63
N ILE A 10 -11.20 -9.22 -9.15
CA ILE A 10 -9.91 -9.85 -9.46
C ILE A 10 -9.83 -11.25 -8.88
N HIS A 11 -10.41 -11.44 -7.70
CA HIS A 11 -10.48 -12.74 -7.05
C HIS A 11 -11.27 -13.75 -7.89
N SER A 12 -12.48 -13.39 -8.31
CA SER A 12 -13.31 -14.24 -9.18
C SER A 12 -12.64 -14.54 -10.51
N LEU A 13 -11.91 -13.58 -11.09
CA LEU A 13 -11.11 -13.80 -12.30
C LEU A 13 -9.98 -14.82 -12.06
N CYS A 14 -9.27 -14.70 -10.93
CA CYS A 14 -8.21 -15.66 -10.58
C CYS A 14 -8.77 -17.06 -10.32
N GLU A 15 -9.93 -17.18 -9.67
CA GLU A 15 -10.61 -18.47 -9.46
C GLU A 15 -11.05 -19.10 -10.78
N ALA A 16 -11.59 -18.31 -11.72
CA ALA A 16 -11.95 -18.80 -13.05
C ALA A 16 -10.71 -19.26 -13.84
N LEU A 17 -9.58 -18.57 -13.68
CA LEU A 17 -8.36 -18.83 -14.44
C LEU A 17 -7.52 -19.99 -13.87
N PHE A 18 -7.47 -20.16 -12.55
CA PHE A 18 -6.59 -21.14 -11.89
C PHE A 18 -7.34 -22.26 -11.15
N GLY A 19 -8.65 -22.11 -10.92
CA GLY A 19 -9.45 -23.01 -10.08
C GLY A 19 -9.40 -22.64 -8.59
N GLU A 20 -10.08 -23.44 -7.75
CA GLU A 20 -10.07 -23.25 -6.31
C GLU A 20 -8.68 -23.58 -5.72
N ARG A 21 -8.02 -22.58 -5.13
CA ARG A 21 -6.79 -22.80 -4.36
C ARG A 21 -7.18 -23.45 -3.02
N HIS A 22 -6.53 -24.55 -2.65
CA HIS A 22 -6.63 -25.05 -1.27
C HIS A 22 -6.02 -24.03 -0.31
N ARG A 23 -6.89 -23.21 0.30
CA ARG A 23 -6.50 -22.23 1.31
C ARG A 23 -6.15 -22.99 2.58
N ASN A 24 -4.90 -22.90 3.00
CA ASN A 24 -4.56 -23.25 4.37
C ASN A 24 -5.24 -22.22 5.29
N TYR A 25 -5.78 -22.65 6.43
CA TYR A 25 -6.49 -21.77 7.37
C TYR A 25 -5.66 -20.55 7.88
N LEU A 26 -4.34 -20.55 7.64
CA LEU A 26 -3.43 -19.44 7.94
C LEU A 26 -3.31 -18.41 6.80
N SER A 27 -3.82 -18.68 5.60
CA SER A 27 -3.79 -17.79 4.43
C SER A 27 -5.12 -17.07 4.17
N VAL A 28 -6.02 -17.04 5.16
CA VAL A 28 -7.41 -16.59 5.02
C VAL A 28 -7.54 -15.11 4.62
N ALA A 29 -6.46 -14.31 4.73
CA ALA A 29 -6.45 -12.89 4.40
C ALA A 29 -5.61 -12.48 3.18
N SER A 30 -4.94 -13.40 2.47
CA SER A 30 -4.09 -13.02 1.34
C SER A 30 -4.88 -13.00 0.03
N SER A 31 -5.10 -11.81 -0.55
CA SER A 31 -5.56 -11.65 -1.94
C SER A 31 -4.62 -12.40 -2.90
N PHE A 32 -5.18 -12.97 -3.99
CA PHE A 32 -4.39 -13.60 -5.06
C PHE A 32 -3.36 -12.64 -5.65
N LEU A 33 -3.72 -11.36 -5.73
CA LEU A 33 -2.89 -10.31 -6.30
C LEU A 33 -2.85 -9.11 -5.34
N ASP A 34 -1.65 -8.68 -4.96
CA ASP A 34 -1.46 -7.41 -4.28
C ASP A 34 -1.64 -6.28 -5.32
N ILE A 35 -2.74 -5.53 -5.17
CA ILE A 35 -3.11 -4.39 -6.03
C ILE A 35 -2.77 -3.03 -5.41
N SER A 36 -2.06 -3.01 -4.28
CA SER A 36 -1.61 -1.77 -3.67
C SER A 36 -0.78 -0.95 -4.66
N ARG A 37 -1.15 0.33 -4.84
CA ARG A 37 -0.34 1.28 -5.60
C ARG A 37 0.86 1.67 -4.72
N PRO A 38 2.11 1.40 -5.13
CA PRO A 38 3.28 1.86 -4.38
C PRO A 38 3.43 3.39 -4.40
N ASN A 39 2.77 4.06 -5.35
CA ASN A 39 2.69 5.51 -5.44
C ASN A 39 1.29 5.92 -5.91
N PHE A 40 0.69 6.92 -5.26
CA PHE A 40 -0.62 7.46 -5.60
C PHE A 40 -0.59 8.41 -6.80
N HIS A 41 0.58 8.98 -7.12
CA HIS A 41 0.74 10.03 -8.13
C HIS A 41 0.94 9.45 -9.53
N ASP A 42 0.21 9.97 -10.49
CA ASP A 42 0.33 9.55 -11.89
C ASP A 42 1.52 10.27 -12.58
N SER A 43 1.87 11.47 -12.13
CA SER A 43 2.91 12.31 -12.72
C SER A 43 3.94 12.84 -11.69
N LYS A 44 5.16 13.16 -12.17
CA LYS A 44 6.20 13.76 -11.32
C LYS A 44 5.79 15.14 -10.83
N THR A 45 5.07 15.87 -11.68
CA THR A 45 4.57 17.22 -11.36
C THR A 45 3.55 17.18 -10.23
N GLU A 46 2.61 16.24 -10.25
CA GLU A 46 1.63 16.05 -9.17
C GLU A 46 2.31 15.65 -7.86
N PHE A 47 3.28 14.74 -7.92
CA PHE A 47 4.11 14.38 -6.77
C PHE A 47 4.86 15.58 -6.17
N LEU A 48 5.54 16.37 -7.02
CA LEU A 48 6.27 17.55 -6.55
C LEU A 48 5.34 18.62 -5.99
N GLN A 49 4.13 18.75 -6.54
CA GLN A 49 3.10 19.65 -6.00
C GLN A 49 2.65 19.20 -4.60
N GLU A 50 2.36 17.92 -4.40
CA GLU A 50 2.00 17.40 -3.07
C GLU A 50 3.17 17.58 -2.08
N LEU A 51 4.39 17.22 -2.49
CA LEU A 51 5.59 17.37 -1.65
C LEU A 51 5.77 18.83 -1.21
N THR A 52 5.72 19.77 -2.14
CA THR A 52 5.86 21.21 -1.86
C THR A 52 4.74 21.71 -0.96
N ALA A 53 3.49 21.28 -1.19
CA ALA A 53 2.35 21.66 -0.37
C ALA A 53 2.49 21.14 1.07
N VAL A 54 2.87 19.87 1.25
CA VAL A 54 3.08 19.27 2.57
C VAL A 54 4.21 19.96 3.33
N GLU A 55 5.33 20.26 2.68
CA GLU A 55 6.43 21.02 3.29
C GLU A 55 5.99 22.43 3.71
N ALA A 56 5.25 23.13 2.86
CA ALA A 56 4.72 24.46 3.18
C ALA A 56 3.74 24.42 4.37
N ILE A 57 2.85 23.42 4.43
CA ILE A 57 1.90 23.26 5.54
C ILE A 57 2.65 23.01 6.85
N ILE A 58 3.66 22.15 6.87
CA ILE A 58 4.48 21.90 8.06
C ILE A 58 5.18 23.19 8.49
N SER A 59 5.78 23.93 7.56
CA SER A 59 6.42 25.22 7.83
C SER A 59 5.45 26.23 8.44
N HIS A 60 4.21 26.31 7.93
CA HIS A 60 3.19 27.20 8.49
C HIS A 60 2.75 26.75 9.89
N CYS A 61 2.62 25.43 10.14
CA CYS A 61 2.31 24.90 11.47
C CYS A 61 3.40 25.23 12.48
N ASP A 62 4.67 24.99 12.13
CA ASP A 62 5.82 25.36 12.95
C ASP A 62 5.88 26.87 13.20
N GLY A 63 5.52 27.69 12.19
CA GLY A 63 5.35 29.13 12.31
C GLY A 63 4.30 29.52 13.35
N ILE A 64 3.12 28.89 13.32
CA ILE A 64 2.05 29.11 14.30
C ILE A 64 2.55 28.78 15.71
N PHE A 65 3.24 27.64 15.91
CA PHE A 65 3.78 27.28 17.22
C PHE A 65 4.84 28.26 17.72
N SER A 66 5.74 28.70 16.85
CA SER A 66 6.77 29.66 17.22
C SER A 66 6.20 31.02 17.65
N LEU A 67 5.06 31.42 17.08
CA LEU A 67 4.37 32.67 17.41
C LEU A 67 3.44 32.58 18.62
N LEU A 68 2.82 31.42 18.88
CA LEU A 68 1.79 31.28 19.91
C LEU A 68 2.24 30.57 21.18
N VAL A 69 3.25 29.70 21.10
CA VAL A 69 3.82 28.97 22.25
C VAL A 69 5.20 29.54 22.63
N GLY A 70 5.85 30.24 21.70
CA GLY A 70 7.24 30.69 21.84
C GLY A 70 8.23 29.55 21.60
N GLN A 71 9.49 29.91 21.32
CA GLN A 71 10.57 28.92 21.13
C GLN A 71 11.09 28.39 22.48
N GLY A 72 10.23 27.72 23.25
CA GLY A 72 10.61 27.06 24.51
C GLY A 72 10.91 28.03 25.67
N GLN A 73 11.74 27.58 26.62
CA GLN A 73 12.05 28.33 27.85
C GLN A 73 12.72 29.69 27.59
N ASP A 74 13.34 29.86 26.42
CA ASP A 74 14.08 31.06 26.00
C ASP A 74 13.20 32.15 25.36
N ALA A 75 11.88 31.98 25.36
CA ALA A 75 10.98 33.03 24.88
C ALA A 75 11.15 34.32 25.73
N PRO A 76 11.38 35.49 25.10
CA PRO A 76 11.46 36.77 25.80
C PRO A 76 10.25 36.97 26.70
N GLU A 77 10.46 37.52 27.90
CA GLU A 77 9.37 37.77 28.85
C GLU A 77 8.25 38.63 28.26
N THR A 78 8.61 39.56 27.37
CA THR A 78 7.67 40.38 26.59
C THR A 78 6.75 39.55 25.69
N HIS A 79 7.23 38.44 25.14
CA HIS A 79 6.44 37.53 24.32
C HIS A 79 5.46 36.73 25.18
N LYS A 80 5.88 36.25 26.36
CA LYS A 80 4.99 35.56 27.31
C LYS A 80 3.83 36.46 27.74
N LEU A 81 4.14 37.70 28.13
CA LEU A 81 3.13 38.71 28.47
C LEU A 81 2.18 39.05 27.31
N MET A 82 2.65 38.99 26.06
CA MET A 82 1.80 39.16 24.89
C MET A 82 0.81 38.00 24.76
N ILE A 83 1.29 36.75 24.90
CA ILE A 83 0.44 35.55 24.84
C ILE A 83 -0.59 35.55 25.98
N ASP A 84 -0.19 35.88 27.20
CA ASP A 84 -1.09 35.96 28.36
C ASP A 84 -2.23 36.96 28.15
N ARG A 85 -2.02 38.02 27.35
CA ARG A 85 -3.09 38.96 26.95
C ARG A 85 -3.90 38.46 25.76
N LEU A 86 -3.27 37.81 24.80
CA LEU A 86 -3.91 37.37 23.55
C LEU A 86 -4.89 36.21 23.79
N VAL A 87 -4.50 35.22 24.59
CA VAL A 87 -5.31 34.02 24.89
C VAL A 87 -6.70 34.37 25.41
N PRO A 88 -6.87 35.16 26.50
CA PRO A 88 -8.19 35.50 27.00
C PRO A 88 -9.00 36.35 26.01
N ALA A 89 -8.36 37.28 25.29
CA ALA A 89 -9.04 38.11 24.29
C ALA A 89 -9.64 37.27 23.15
N ILE A 90 -8.87 36.31 22.61
CA ILE A 90 -9.34 35.39 21.57
C ILE A 90 -10.44 34.48 22.10
N ASN A 91 -10.25 33.85 23.26
CA ASN A 91 -11.26 32.96 23.84
C ASN A 91 -12.58 33.70 24.08
N GLN A 92 -12.53 34.91 24.64
CA GLN A 92 -13.72 35.72 24.87
C GLN A 92 -14.45 36.05 23.56
N HIS A 93 -13.72 36.45 22.52
CA HIS A 93 -14.30 36.78 21.23
C HIS A 93 -15.02 35.58 20.60
N VAL A 94 -14.40 34.39 20.65
CA VAL A 94 -14.98 33.16 20.09
C VAL A 94 -16.16 32.66 20.93
N MET A 95 -16.09 32.77 22.26
CA MET A 95 -17.24 32.45 23.12
C MET A 95 -18.46 33.32 22.79
N GLN A 96 -18.25 34.63 22.58
CA GLN A 96 -19.34 35.55 22.23
C GLN A 96 -19.98 35.21 20.88
N SER A 97 -19.19 34.79 19.89
CA SER A 97 -19.71 34.46 18.56
C SER A 97 -20.51 33.14 18.53
N ILE A 98 -20.20 32.21 19.43
CA ILE A 98 -20.84 30.87 19.46
C ILE A 98 -21.93 30.74 20.54
N ALA A 99 -21.96 31.64 21.53
CA ALA A 99 -22.94 31.60 22.64
C ALA A 99 -24.40 31.49 22.17
N PHE A 100 -24.74 32.12 21.04
CA PHE A 100 -26.10 32.15 20.49
C PHE A 100 -26.31 31.25 19.27
N LYS A 101 -25.29 30.46 18.89
CA LYS A 101 -25.41 29.58 17.72
C LYS A 101 -26.20 28.33 18.08
N GLU A 102 -27.29 28.08 17.34
CA GLU A 102 -28.07 26.86 17.47
C GLU A 102 -27.28 25.64 16.95
N ILE A 103 -27.34 24.52 17.67
CA ILE A 103 -26.61 23.30 17.31
C ILE A 103 -27.47 22.50 16.32
N SER A 104 -27.11 22.57 15.06
CA SER A 104 -27.83 21.87 13.98
C SER A 104 -27.14 20.59 13.53
N THR A 105 -25.81 20.51 13.70
CA THR A 105 -24.98 19.40 13.23
C THR A 105 -24.04 18.87 14.32
N PRO A 106 -23.54 17.61 14.20
CA PRO A 106 -22.49 17.09 15.08
C PRO A 106 -21.22 17.95 15.08
N ASN A 107 -20.90 18.59 13.95
CA ASN A 107 -19.77 19.50 13.84
C ASN A 107 -19.99 20.78 14.66
N ASP A 108 -21.22 21.32 14.70
CA ASP A 108 -21.54 22.47 15.55
C ASP A 108 -21.35 22.13 17.03
N LEU A 109 -21.76 20.93 17.45
CA LEU A 109 -21.55 20.46 18.82
C LEU A 109 -20.05 20.34 19.14
N ALA A 110 -19.25 19.76 18.23
CA ALA A 110 -17.81 19.62 18.40
C ALA A 110 -17.12 20.99 18.53
N VAL A 111 -17.45 21.94 17.67
CA VAL A 111 -16.93 23.31 17.73
C VAL A 111 -17.33 24.00 19.03
N LYS A 112 -18.60 23.87 19.45
CA LYS A 112 -19.06 24.45 20.72
C LYS A 112 -18.29 23.87 21.92
N ASN A 113 -18.07 22.57 21.95
CA ASN A 113 -17.27 21.92 23.00
C ASN A 113 -15.82 22.43 23.03
N VAL A 114 -15.19 22.61 21.87
CA VAL A 114 -13.84 23.19 21.75
C VAL A 114 -13.79 24.60 22.35
N VAL A 115 -14.84 25.39 22.15
CA VAL A 115 -14.91 26.77 22.63
C VAL A 115 -15.16 26.85 24.12
N GLU A 116 -16.09 26.05 24.64
CA GLU A 116 -16.42 26.00 26.07
C GLU A 116 -15.26 25.46 26.93
N THR A 117 -14.44 24.56 26.38
CA THR A 117 -13.27 23.99 27.09
C THR A 117 -12.01 24.85 27.00
N GLY A 118 -11.95 25.79 26.05
CA GLY A 118 -10.80 26.68 25.84
C GLY A 118 -10.31 26.63 24.40
N PHE A 119 -10.88 27.51 23.56
CA PHE A 119 -10.65 27.53 22.11
C PHE A 119 -9.16 27.57 21.75
N HIS A 120 -8.37 28.46 22.38
CA HIS A 120 -6.97 28.67 22.03
C HIS A 120 -6.12 27.38 22.15
N TYR A 121 -6.11 26.76 23.33
CA TYR A 121 -5.28 25.57 23.58
C TYR A 121 -5.80 24.34 22.82
N SER A 122 -7.12 24.17 22.74
CA SER A 122 -7.72 23.09 21.95
C SER A 122 -7.36 23.21 20.46
N SER A 123 -7.36 24.43 19.91
CA SER A 123 -6.96 24.67 18.52
C SER A 123 -5.47 24.37 18.30
N LEU A 124 -4.60 24.75 19.25
CA LEU A 124 -3.17 24.42 19.20
C LEU A 124 -2.94 22.90 19.20
N LEU A 125 -3.67 22.14 20.01
CA LEU A 125 -3.59 20.68 20.00
C LEU A 125 -4.00 20.08 18.65
N VAL A 126 -5.05 20.60 18.02
CA VAL A 126 -5.45 20.17 16.67
C VAL A 126 -4.35 20.46 15.65
N VAL A 127 -3.75 21.66 15.70
CA VAL A 127 -2.62 22.02 14.82
C VAL A 127 -1.41 21.10 15.07
N LEU A 128 -1.16 20.70 16.31
CA LEU A 128 -0.08 19.75 16.66
C LEU A 128 -0.32 18.38 16.02
N HIS A 129 -1.53 17.84 16.14
CA HIS A 129 -1.89 16.56 15.52
C HIS A 129 -1.84 16.64 14.00
N MET A 130 -2.29 17.76 13.43
CA MET A 130 -2.21 18.01 12.00
C MET A 130 -0.74 18.02 11.52
N MET A 131 0.14 18.73 12.23
CA MET A 131 1.57 18.77 11.92
C MET A 131 2.23 17.39 11.97
N GLU A 132 1.91 16.57 12.97
CA GLU A 132 2.40 15.19 13.07
C GLU A 132 1.92 14.32 11.90
N ALA A 133 0.65 14.43 11.50
CA ALA A 133 0.12 13.72 10.34
C ALA A 133 0.84 14.13 9.04
N TYR A 134 1.06 15.43 8.83
CA TYR A 134 1.80 15.91 7.67
C TYR A 134 3.28 15.51 7.70
N ARG A 135 3.94 15.48 8.86
CA ARG A 135 5.32 14.98 8.98
C ARG A 135 5.45 13.51 8.60
N ARG A 136 4.48 12.68 9.00
CA ARG A 136 4.41 11.27 8.57
C ARG A 136 4.25 11.18 7.06
N ARG A 137 3.34 11.98 6.48
CA ARG A 137 3.16 12.03 5.04
C ARG A 137 4.41 12.51 4.30
N LEU A 138 5.10 13.53 4.82
CA LEU A 138 6.36 14.01 4.25
C LEU A 138 7.43 12.91 4.24
N LYS A 139 7.52 12.12 5.31
CA LYS A 139 8.43 10.97 5.38
C LYS A 139 8.11 9.93 4.30
N GLU A 140 6.83 9.62 4.11
CA GLU A 140 6.38 8.74 3.03
C GLU A 140 6.74 9.29 1.65
N LEU A 141 6.48 10.58 1.40
CA LEU A 141 6.77 11.23 0.12
C LEU A 141 8.27 11.25 -0.17
N LYS A 142 9.13 11.54 0.83
CA LYS A 142 10.59 11.48 0.67
C LYS A 142 11.08 10.07 0.38
N GLN A 143 10.48 9.06 1.01
CA GLN A 143 10.78 7.67 0.70
C GLN A 143 10.38 7.34 -0.75
N GLN A 144 9.18 7.75 -1.17
CA GLN A 144 8.75 7.61 -2.56
C GLN A 144 9.65 8.38 -3.53
N GLU A 145 10.19 9.53 -3.15
CA GLU A 145 11.14 10.28 -3.99
C GLU A 145 12.38 9.46 -4.29
N VAL A 146 12.98 8.87 -3.26
CA VAL A 146 14.17 8.02 -3.36
C VAL A 146 13.85 6.76 -4.16
N ASP A 147 12.78 6.06 -3.81
CA ASP A 147 12.46 4.75 -4.37
C ASP A 147 11.92 4.81 -5.81
N PHE A 148 11.28 5.94 -6.18
CA PHE A 148 10.48 6.02 -7.40
C PHE A 148 10.83 7.18 -8.32
N TRP A 149 11.26 8.32 -7.79
CA TRP A 149 11.47 9.54 -8.59
C TRP A 149 12.93 9.86 -8.92
N ASN A 150 13.89 9.28 -8.19
CA ASN A 150 15.32 9.41 -8.41
C ASN A 150 15.96 8.28 -9.24
N VAL A 151 15.18 7.29 -9.69
CA VAL A 151 15.69 6.18 -10.52
C VAL A 151 15.90 6.62 -11.97
N THR A 152 17.12 6.52 -12.47
CA THR A 152 17.59 7.05 -13.77
C THR A 152 16.83 6.48 -14.98
N HIS A 153 16.22 5.30 -14.87
CA HIS A 153 15.53 4.61 -15.96
C HIS A 153 14.10 4.25 -15.58
N ARG A 154 13.31 5.24 -15.13
CA ARG A 154 11.90 5.01 -14.81
C ARG A 154 11.15 4.57 -16.07
N PRO A 155 10.55 3.37 -16.08
CA PRO A 155 9.79 2.94 -17.22
C PRO A 155 8.43 3.66 -17.29
N PRO A 156 7.95 4.04 -18.48
CA PRO A 156 6.60 4.58 -18.63
C PRO A 156 5.56 3.56 -18.15
N LYS A 157 4.55 4.06 -17.43
CA LYS A 157 3.41 3.29 -16.86
C LYS A 157 3.85 2.24 -15.81
N TYR A 158 4.57 2.68 -14.78
CA TYR A 158 5.11 1.81 -13.72
C TYR A 158 4.05 0.97 -13.00
N TYR A 159 2.89 1.55 -12.62
CA TYR A 159 1.83 0.79 -11.95
C TYR A 159 1.33 -0.40 -12.80
N ALA A 160 1.13 -0.16 -14.10
CA ALA A 160 0.78 -1.21 -15.05
C ALA A 160 1.83 -2.32 -15.10
N ARG A 161 3.12 -1.96 -15.12
CA ARG A 161 4.23 -2.91 -15.11
C ARG A 161 4.32 -3.70 -13.80
N THR A 162 4.13 -3.06 -12.66
CA THR A 162 4.15 -3.73 -11.34
C THR A 162 3.00 -4.71 -11.20
N VAL A 163 1.78 -4.31 -11.58
CA VAL A 163 0.61 -5.20 -11.61
C VAL A 163 0.86 -6.36 -12.58
N ALA A 164 1.36 -6.07 -13.79
CA ALA A 164 1.69 -7.11 -14.76
C ALA A 164 2.76 -8.09 -14.24
N LEU A 165 3.79 -7.61 -13.54
CA LEU A 165 4.83 -8.48 -12.96
C LEU A 165 4.28 -9.35 -11.82
N ARG A 166 3.51 -8.77 -10.90
CA ARG A 166 2.86 -9.52 -9.82
C ARG A 166 1.94 -10.60 -10.40
N PHE A 167 1.17 -10.25 -11.42
CA PHE A 167 0.27 -11.19 -12.11
C PHE A 167 1.03 -12.26 -12.89
N ALA A 168 2.12 -11.90 -13.57
CA ALA A 168 2.99 -12.85 -14.28
C ALA A 168 3.60 -13.88 -13.32
N ARG A 169 4.08 -13.45 -12.15
CA ARG A 169 4.61 -14.34 -11.10
C ARG A 169 3.54 -15.29 -10.58
N LEU A 170 2.33 -14.77 -10.28
CA LEU A 170 1.21 -15.60 -9.86
C LEU A 170 0.88 -16.66 -10.93
N PHE A 171 0.75 -16.25 -12.19
CA PHE A 171 0.46 -17.16 -13.30
C PHE A 171 1.55 -18.23 -13.45
N ALA A 172 2.82 -17.83 -13.36
CA ALA A 172 3.97 -18.71 -13.48
C ALA A 172 4.05 -19.75 -12.34
N GLN A 173 3.71 -19.33 -11.11
CA GLN A 173 3.65 -20.19 -9.93
C GLN A 173 2.52 -21.22 -10.02
N GLU A 174 1.32 -20.78 -10.42
CA GLU A 174 0.14 -21.65 -10.51
C GLU A 174 0.23 -22.63 -11.69
N ARG A 175 0.71 -22.18 -12.85
CA ARG A 175 0.78 -23.02 -14.06
C ARG A 175 2.10 -23.78 -14.20
N ARG A 176 3.12 -23.48 -13.38
CA ARG A 176 4.50 -24.03 -13.49
C ARG A 176 5.13 -23.83 -14.87
N VAL A 177 4.67 -22.82 -15.61
CA VAL A 177 5.08 -22.52 -16.97
C VAL A 177 5.30 -21.02 -17.09
N LYS A 178 6.36 -20.63 -17.79
CA LYS A 178 6.61 -19.23 -18.11
C LYS A 178 5.46 -18.67 -18.97
N PRO A 179 4.75 -17.62 -18.54
CA PRO A 179 3.66 -17.03 -19.32
C PRO A 179 4.16 -16.51 -20.66
N THR A 180 3.31 -16.66 -21.68
CA THR A 180 3.53 -16.12 -23.03
C THR A 180 2.48 -15.06 -23.34
N ILE A 181 2.84 -14.11 -24.20
CA ILE A 181 1.92 -13.10 -24.69
C ILE A 181 1.97 -13.07 -26.22
N GLY A 182 0.82 -13.29 -26.83
CA GLY A 182 0.64 -13.25 -28.29
C GLY A 182 -0.53 -12.33 -28.63
N THR A 183 -0.59 -11.89 -29.88
CA THR A 183 -1.73 -11.12 -30.43
C THR A 183 -2.49 -11.99 -31.44
N VAL A 184 -3.82 -11.85 -31.46
CA VAL A 184 -4.65 -12.47 -32.50
C VAL A 184 -4.32 -11.83 -33.87
N SER A 185 -4.59 -12.51 -34.98
CA SER A 185 -4.34 -12.03 -36.35
C SER A 185 -4.98 -10.67 -36.66
N ASP A 186 -6.02 -10.27 -35.91
CA ASP A 186 -6.73 -8.99 -36.02
C ASP A 186 -6.08 -7.85 -35.20
N GLY A 187 -5.00 -8.12 -34.49
CA GLY A 187 -4.07 -7.13 -33.92
C GLY A 187 -4.49 -6.39 -32.65
N SER A 188 -5.76 -6.43 -32.25
CA SER A 188 -6.29 -5.62 -31.13
C SER A 188 -6.26 -6.30 -29.75
N HIS A 189 -6.40 -7.63 -29.67
CA HIS A 189 -6.54 -8.35 -28.39
C HIS A 189 -5.46 -9.42 -28.17
N PRO A 190 -5.12 -9.73 -26.91
CA PRO A 190 -4.21 -10.82 -26.57
C PRO A 190 -4.80 -12.20 -26.94
N SER A 191 -4.00 -13.05 -27.57
CA SER A 191 -4.42 -14.41 -27.98
C SER A 191 -4.19 -15.48 -26.91
N THR A 192 -3.34 -15.19 -25.93
CA THR A 192 -2.94 -16.09 -24.84
C THR A 192 -3.82 -15.88 -23.60
N ASP A 193 -4.10 -16.95 -22.85
CA ASP A 193 -4.88 -16.88 -21.60
C ASP A 193 -4.31 -15.87 -20.58
N TYR A 194 -2.98 -15.87 -20.41
CA TYR A 194 -2.28 -14.88 -19.58
C TYR A 194 -2.58 -13.44 -20.06
N GLY A 195 -2.45 -13.19 -21.36
CA GLY A 195 -2.70 -11.88 -21.95
C GLY A 195 -4.14 -11.41 -21.78
N ARG A 196 -5.13 -12.29 -22.02
CA ARG A 196 -6.56 -11.96 -21.85
C ARG A 196 -6.89 -11.64 -20.40
N ALA A 197 -6.41 -12.47 -19.48
CA ALA A 197 -6.61 -12.23 -18.05
C ALA A 197 -5.91 -10.95 -17.57
N LEU A 198 -4.71 -10.64 -18.09
CA LEU A 198 -4.02 -9.40 -17.76
C LEU A 198 -4.78 -8.16 -18.28
N GLU A 199 -5.41 -8.24 -19.46
CA GLU A 199 -6.28 -7.19 -20.00
C GLU A 199 -7.49 -6.97 -19.09
N GLU A 200 -8.12 -8.04 -18.62
CA GLU A 200 -9.25 -7.98 -17.70
C GLU A 200 -8.86 -7.40 -16.33
N VAL A 201 -7.68 -7.76 -15.80
CA VAL A 201 -7.10 -7.12 -14.60
C VAL A 201 -6.90 -5.61 -14.81
N PHE A 202 -6.38 -5.20 -15.97
CA PHE A 202 -6.19 -3.78 -16.27
C PHE A 202 -7.53 -3.04 -16.37
N ASN A 203 -8.55 -3.67 -16.94
CA ASN A 203 -9.90 -3.10 -17.01
C ASN A 203 -10.53 -2.93 -15.62
N ILE A 204 -10.44 -3.94 -14.74
CA ILE A 204 -10.95 -3.87 -13.36
C ILE A 204 -10.22 -2.77 -12.57
N LEU A 205 -8.91 -2.64 -12.76
CA LEU A 205 -8.08 -1.64 -12.08
C LEU A 205 -8.07 -0.26 -12.77
N GLU A 206 -8.79 -0.10 -13.89
CA GLU A 206 -8.87 1.12 -14.70
C GLU A 206 -7.48 1.63 -15.13
N ILE A 207 -6.59 0.72 -15.50
CA ILE A 207 -5.22 1.01 -15.92
C ILE A 207 -5.20 1.34 -17.42
N ASN A 208 -5.02 2.61 -17.75
CA ASN A 208 -4.87 3.09 -19.14
C ASN A 208 -3.46 2.82 -19.72
N ALA A 209 -3.07 1.56 -19.78
CA ALA A 209 -1.76 1.11 -20.27
C ALA A 209 -1.88 0.09 -21.40
N ASN A 210 -0.86 0.02 -22.25
CA ASN A 210 -0.78 -1.03 -23.25
C ASN A 210 -0.44 -2.36 -22.55
N VAL A 211 -1.41 -3.28 -22.51
CA VAL A 211 -1.30 -4.60 -21.87
C VAL A 211 -0.12 -5.39 -22.42
N ARG A 212 0.08 -5.35 -23.74
CA ARG A 212 1.19 -6.06 -24.41
C ARG A 212 2.54 -5.54 -23.94
N THR A 213 2.75 -4.23 -23.93
CA THR A 213 4.03 -3.65 -23.49
C THR A 213 4.32 -3.96 -22.01
N ALA A 214 3.31 -3.90 -21.15
CA ALA A 214 3.48 -4.22 -19.73
C ALA A 214 3.71 -5.73 -19.51
N GLY A 215 2.97 -6.58 -20.21
CA GLY A 215 3.09 -8.03 -20.14
C GLY A 215 4.42 -8.55 -20.68
N GLU A 216 4.88 -8.06 -21.84
CA GLU A 216 6.21 -8.41 -22.40
C GLU A 216 7.36 -7.95 -21.49
N TRP A 217 7.21 -6.81 -20.83
CA TRP A 217 8.17 -6.39 -19.82
C TRP A 217 8.14 -7.33 -18.62
N ALA A 218 6.97 -7.64 -18.07
CA ALA A 218 6.80 -8.53 -16.93
C ALA A 218 7.40 -9.93 -17.17
N ILE A 219 7.12 -10.54 -18.32
CA ILE A 219 7.66 -11.87 -18.71
C ILE A 219 9.19 -11.86 -18.75
N ARG A 220 9.82 -10.74 -19.14
CA ARG A 220 11.28 -10.60 -19.17
C ARG A 220 11.92 -10.45 -17.79
N GLN A 221 11.14 -10.05 -16.78
CA GLN A 221 11.62 -9.89 -15.40
C GLN A 221 11.42 -11.17 -14.57
N LEU A 222 10.77 -12.21 -15.12
CA LEU A 222 10.62 -13.47 -14.41
C LEU A 222 11.93 -14.26 -14.43
N GLU A 223 12.29 -14.80 -13.26
CA GLU A 223 13.42 -15.70 -13.08
C GLU A 223 12.96 -17.16 -13.07
N GLU A 224 13.85 -18.11 -13.36
CA GLU A 224 13.49 -19.53 -13.40
C GLU A 224 12.91 -20.05 -12.08
N SER A 225 13.34 -19.46 -10.97
CA SER A 225 12.81 -19.69 -9.62
C SER A 225 11.32 -19.35 -9.48
N ASP A 226 10.76 -18.49 -10.33
CA ASP A 226 9.35 -18.08 -10.28
C ASP A 226 8.38 -19.18 -10.78
N TRP A 227 8.79 -20.01 -11.75
CA TRP A 227 7.97 -21.14 -12.26
C TRP A 227 8.54 -22.52 -11.90
N ASN A 228 9.81 -22.58 -11.49
CA ASN A 228 10.49 -23.78 -11.02
C ASN A 228 11.27 -23.48 -9.73
N PRO A 229 10.57 -23.21 -8.60
CA PRO A 229 11.24 -22.93 -7.35
C PRO A 229 12.06 -24.15 -6.91
N PRO A 230 13.29 -23.95 -6.38
CA PRO A 230 14.10 -25.05 -5.90
C PRO A 230 13.31 -25.82 -4.83
N LEU A 231 13.23 -27.15 -5.01
CA LEU A 231 12.47 -28.09 -4.17
C LEU A 231 12.86 -28.08 -2.66
N ASN A 232 13.83 -27.25 -2.27
CA ASN A 232 14.47 -27.25 -0.96
C ASN A 232 14.45 -25.90 -0.23
N ALA A 233 13.58 -24.94 -0.58
CA ALA A 233 13.54 -23.66 0.12
C ALA A 233 12.63 -23.63 1.37
N LEU A 234 11.76 -24.64 1.61
CA LEU A 234 10.93 -24.69 2.83
C LEU A 234 10.26 -26.06 3.12
N SER A 235 10.78 -27.16 2.59
CA SER A 235 10.33 -28.51 2.96
C SER A 235 10.95 -29.03 4.27
N GLY A 236 11.70 -28.18 5.00
CA GLY A 236 12.46 -28.56 6.20
C GLY A 236 12.19 -27.80 7.49
N GLY A 237 11.16 -26.92 7.58
CA GLY A 237 10.91 -26.24 8.85
C GLY A 237 9.73 -25.28 8.84
N LEU A 238 8.53 -25.78 9.11
CA LEU A 238 7.64 -25.32 10.21
C LEU A 238 6.22 -25.91 10.15
N PHE A 239 5.84 -26.68 9.11
CA PHE A 239 4.46 -27.18 8.98
C PHE A 239 4.35 -28.64 8.51
N GLY A 240 5.26 -29.50 8.96
CA GLY A 240 5.21 -30.94 8.69
C GLY A 240 4.77 -31.75 9.90
N MET A 241 3.46 -31.81 10.19
CA MET A 241 2.91 -32.73 11.18
C MET A 241 1.69 -33.47 10.61
N GLY A 242 1.91 -34.73 10.25
CA GLY A 242 0.89 -35.77 9.94
C GLY A 242 0.18 -35.60 8.59
N THR A 243 0.31 -36.53 7.65
CA THR A 243 -0.31 -37.85 7.80
C THR A 243 0.32 -38.91 6.87
N THR A 244 0.79 -39.97 7.53
CA THR A 244 0.74 -41.39 7.14
C THR A 244 1.10 -41.83 5.72
N LYS A 245 2.31 -42.38 5.62
CA LYS A 245 2.69 -43.50 4.74
C LYS A 245 1.63 -44.62 4.75
N ASN A 246 1.35 -45.16 3.57
CA ASN A 246 1.14 -46.59 3.31
C ASN A 246 1.37 -46.79 1.80
N SER A 247 2.49 -47.37 1.38
CA SER A 247 2.63 -48.75 0.88
C SER A 247 3.82 -48.68 -0.10
N THR A 248 4.69 -49.66 -0.39
CA THR A 248 4.92 -51.06 -0.04
C THR A 248 6.21 -51.43 -0.79
N GLY A 249 7.18 -52.13 -0.19
CA GLY A 249 8.26 -52.80 -0.92
C GLY A 249 9.66 -52.63 -0.32
N PRO A 250 10.44 -53.71 -0.11
CA PRO A 250 11.60 -53.69 0.78
C PRO A 250 12.86 -53.25 0.02
N THR A 251 13.49 -52.18 0.47
CA THR A 251 14.87 -51.88 0.11
C THR A 251 15.74 -52.31 1.28
N ILE A 252 16.34 -53.48 1.16
CA ILE A 252 17.35 -53.98 2.10
C ILE A 252 18.50 -52.98 2.10
N SER A 253 18.76 -52.38 3.25
CA SER A 253 19.83 -51.42 3.47
C SER A 253 21.20 -52.13 3.45
N PRO A 254 22.25 -51.55 2.83
CA PRO A 254 23.60 -52.12 2.78
C PRO A 254 24.32 -52.20 4.14
N VAL A 255 23.61 -51.84 5.23
CA VAL A 255 24.14 -51.88 6.61
C VAL A 255 23.99 -53.28 7.26
N VAL A 256 23.12 -54.16 6.73
CA VAL A 256 22.94 -55.52 7.28
C VAL A 256 23.94 -56.54 6.73
N GLU A 257 24.57 -56.25 5.58
CA GLU A 257 25.63 -57.09 5.00
C GLU A 257 27.01 -56.88 5.67
N ALA A 258 27.18 -55.79 6.42
CA ALA A 258 28.40 -55.48 7.15
C ALA A 258 28.48 -56.13 8.55
N LEU A 259 27.41 -56.77 9.03
CA LEU A 259 27.35 -57.38 10.38
C LEU A 259 27.24 -58.92 10.38
N SER A 260 27.34 -59.58 9.22
CA SER A 260 27.37 -61.05 9.11
C SER A 260 28.75 -61.61 8.75
N LYS A 261 29.80 -60.78 8.78
CA LYS A 261 31.20 -61.17 8.56
C LYS A 261 32.14 -60.76 9.71
N ALA A 262 31.60 -60.61 10.92
CA ALA A 262 32.37 -60.47 12.16
C ALA A 262 32.10 -61.64 13.09
#